data_AF-A0A1I0QNQ6-F1
#
_entry.id   AF-A0A1I0QNQ6-F1
#
_cell.length_a   1.000
_cell.length_b   1.000
_cell.length_c   1.000
_cell.angle_alpha   90.00
_cell.angle_beta   90.00
_cell.angle_gamma   90.00
#
_symmetry.space_group_name_H-M   'P 1'
#
loop_
_entity.id
_entity.type
_entity.pdbx_description
1 polymer ?
#
loop_
_entity_poly.entity_id
_entity_poly.type
_entity_poly.pdbx_seq_one_letter_code
_entity_poly.pdbx_strand_id
1 'polypeptide(L)'
;MLSRYASQIDKFIDTTAKEREDAVMPTRAQFTRLLASPSGTRRVPGIPTGMDENGEYICNEEESKVVRDFLKKMYKVDSKESLILCQKVQFRNSVEYEQYMTFWKGAPLFDINSLNPMGRNGFEKMKSMAEPFYPILEEKGFYAWDISEYINICRIARACGIVDAKEFDEITDRFVRKAQVFYHSFKEYALSYLCGAMYFSSGFGNEKSMDQFFEIQKQVISFLFNENGVWSRYGWYVPAEREWVDVYPGNPGCFVTLKALEMGVKYMYRDNPSSDHPDSGWRFFYGDESDEYANDPKNIKVSTLNSICNLHPNILAYLEAPIGSAYGWNGKEWVKE
;
A
#
# COMPACT_ATOMS: atom_id res chain seq x y z
N MET A 1 -21.37 7.71 -6.38
CA MET A 1 -21.14 8.35 -5.07
C MET A 1 -19.69 8.82 -4.92
N LEU A 2 -18.68 7.93 -5.01
CA LEU A 2 -17.28 8.30 -4.69
C LEU A 2 -16.58 9.24 -5.70
N SER A 3 -17.09 9.37 -6.93
CA SER A 3 -16.53 10.28 -7.95
C SER A 3 -16.40 11.74 -7.50
N ARG A 4 -17.39 12.26 -6.75
CA ARG A 4 -17.34 13.59 -6.14
C ARG A 4 -16.12 13.74 -5.21
N TYR A 5 -15.84 12.74 -4.39
CA TYR A 5 -14.73 12.77 -3.45
C TYR A 5 -13.40 12.63 -4.17
N ALA A 6 -13.30 11.79 -5.21
CA ALA A 6 -12.08 11.67 -6.01
C ALA A 6 -11.65 13.04 -6.58
N SER A 7 -12.58 13.78 -7.20
CA SER A 7 -12.28 15.12 -7.73
C SER A 7 -11.94 16.15 -6.65
N GLN A 8 -12.56 16.06 -5.46
CA GLN A 8 -12.24 16.97 -4.35
C GLN A 8 -10.90 16.64 -3.70
N ILE A 9 -10.55 15.35 -3.57
CA ILE A 9 -9.26 14.88 -3.05
C ILE A 9 -8.14 15.36 -3.97
N ASP A 10 -8.28 15.16 -5.28
CA ASP A 10 -7.28 15.58 -6.28
C ASP A 10 -6.96 17.08 -6.15
N LYS A 11 -8.00 17.93 -6.19
CA LYS A 11 -7.86 19.39 -6.00
C LYS A 11 -7.29 19.78 -4.64
N PHE A 12 -7.70 19.09 -3.57
CA PHE A 12 -7.20 19.34 -2.23
C PHE A 12 -5.72 19.01 -2.15
N ILE A 13 -5.29 17.85 -2.65
CA ILE A 13 -3.90 17.42 -2.67
C ILE A 13 -3.06 18.39 -3.51
N ASP A 14 -3.51 18.80 -4.69
CA ASP A 14 -2.80 19.78 -5.53
C ASP A 14 -2.44 21.06 -4.77
N THR A 15 -3.37 21.56 -3.96
CA THR A 15 -3.21 22.78 -3.15
C THR A 15 -2.58 22.53 -1.77
N THR A 16 -2.43 21.27 -1.35
CA THR A 16 -1.79 20.91 -0.08
C THR A 16 -0.28 21.17 -0.17
N ALA A 17 0.27 21.73 0.92
CA ALA A 17 1.71 21.96 1.07
C ALA A 17 2.50 20.65 0.95
N LYS A 18 3.80 20.78 0.68
CA LYS A 18 4.75 19.67 0.66
C LYS A 18 5.67 19.77 1.87
N GLU A 19 6.53 18.77 2.02
CA GLU A 19 7.68 18.82 2.91
C GLU A 19 8.45 20.13 2.71
N ARG A 20 8.93 20.74 3.81
CA ARG A 20 9.74 21.96 3.72
C ARG A 20 11.09 21.64 3.09
N GLU A 21 11.72 22.64 2.47
CA GLU A 21 13.07 22.48 1.89
C GLU A 21 14.12 22.15 2.97
N ASP A 22 13.89 22.59 4.21
CA ASP A 22 14.73 22.33 5.38
C ASP A 22 14.26 21.10 6.20
N ALA A 23 13.39 20.25 5.62
CA ALA A 23 12.87 19.09 6.32
C ALA A 23 13.99 18.12 6.71
N VAL A 24 13.96 17.67 7.96
CA VAL A 24 14.94 16.73 8.50
C VAL A 24 14.64 15.33 7.97
N MET A 25 15.66 14.60 7.50
CA MET A 25 15.48 13.21 7.13
C MET A 25 15.23 12.36 8.38
N PRO A 26 14.08 11.68 8.49
CA PRO A 26 13.79 10.83 9.64
C PRO A 26 14.67 9.58 9.62
N THR A 27 14.95 9.03 10.80
CA THR A 27 15.41 7.64 10.90
C THR A 27 14.30 6.69 10.45
N ARG A 28 14.66 5.45 10.12
CA ARG A 28 13.67 4.41 9.78
C ARG A 28 12.59 4.25 10.86
N ALA A 29 12.99 4.29 12.13
CA ALA A 29 12.07 4.22 13.26
C ALA A 29 11.12 5.43 13.29
N GLN A 30 11.65 6.66 13.17
CA GLN A 30 10.80 7.85 13.09
C GLN A 30 9.83 7.76 11.92
N PHE A 31 10.29 7.29 10.76
CA PHE A 31 9.46 7.11 9.58
C PHE A 31 8.29 6.15 9.79
N THR A 32 8.49 5.01 10.46
CA THR A 32 7.38 4.11 10.84
C THR A 32 6.26 4.85 11.56
N ARG A 33 6.60 5.75 12.49
CA ARG A 33 5.62 6.55 13.26
C ARG A 33 4.98 7.64 12.39
N LEU A 34 5.75 8.24 11.49
CA LEU A 34 5.25 9.25 10.55
C LEU A 34 4.17 8.68 9.62
N LEU A 35 4.32 7.42 9.16
CA LEU A 35 3.31 6.72 8.35
C LEU A 35 1.95 6.57 9.07
N ALA A 36 1.96 6.55 10.41
CA ALA A 36 0.79 6.44 11.28
C ALA A 36 0.28 7.79 11.80
N SER A 37 0.80 8.92 11.29
CA SER A 37 0.43 10.24 11.81
C SER A 37 -1.06 10.58 11.61
N PRO A 38 -1.71 10.30 10.45
CA PRO A 38 -3.12 10.60 10.27
C PRO A 38 -4.02 9.86 11.27
N SER A 39 -3.82 8.55 11.37
CA SER A 39 -4.55 7.66 12.29
C SER A 39 -4.27 7.98 13.76
N GLY A 40 -3.04 8.36 14.08
CA GLY A 40 -2.57 8.73 15.42
C GLY A 40 -3.16 10.04 15.97
N THR A 41 -3.87 10.84 15.17
CA THR A 41 -4.60 12.03 15.67
C THR A 41 -5.86 11.67 16.47
N ARG A 42 -6.34 10.43 16.37
CA ARG A 42 -7.56 9.97 17.03
C ARG A 42 -7.32 9.70 18.51
N ARG A 43 -8.22 10.18 19.36
CA ARG A 43 -8.18 9.88 20.80
C ARG A 43 -8.56 8.43 21.05
N VAL A 44 -7.73 7.73 21.81
CA VAL A 44 -7.95 6.35 22.23
C VAL A 44 -8.14 6.32 23.74
N PRO A 45 -9.21 5.71 24.27
CA PRO A 45 -9.42 5.60 25.71
C PRO A 45 -8.21 4.93 26.40
N GLY A 46 -7.70 5.58 27.45
CA GLY A 46 -6.57 5.08 28.23
C GLY A 46 -5.18 5.34 27.62
N ILE A 47 -5.07 5.83 26.39
CA ILE A 47 -3.78 6.26 25.84
C ILE A 47 -3.38 7.62 26.44
N PRO A 48 -2.15 7.77 26.97
CA PRO A 48 -1.65 9.04 27.48
C PRO A 48 -1.68 10.15 26.43
N THR A 49 -1.83 11.40 26.88
CA THR A 49 -1.80 12.57 26.00
C THR A 49 -0.40 12.93 25.53
N GLY A 50 0.62 12.59 26.31
CA GLY A 50 2.04 12.81 25.99
C GLY A 50 2.71 11.55 25.45
N MET A 51 3.76 11.76 24.65
CA MET A 51 4.70 10.71 24.25
C MET A 51 6.01 10.88 25.02
N ASP A 52 6.79 9.80 25.12
CA ASP A 52 8.17 9.87 25.61
C ASP A 52 9.10 10.58 24.60
N GLU A 53 10.40 10.68 24.94
CA GLU A 53 11.43 11.28 24.09
C GLU A 53 11.61 10.58 22.74
N ASN A 54 11.16 9.33 22.62
CA ASN A 54 11.23 8.53 21.40
C ASN A 54 9.92 8.60 20.57
N GLY A 55 8.92 9.34 21.03
CA GLY A 55 7.62 9.44 20.36
C GLY A 55 6.71 8.23 20.63
N GLU A 56 6.93 7.51 21.73
CA GLU A 56 6.11 6.38 22.18
C GLU A 56 5.07 6.79 23.21
N TYR A 57 3.90 6.17 23.13
CA TYR A 57 2.95 6.16 24.23
C TYR A 57 3.35 5.07 25.21
N ILE A 58 3.37 5.37 26.51
CA ILE A 58 3.68 4.39 27.57
C ILE A 58 2.57 4.46 28.60
N CYS A 59 1.74 3.41 28.67
CA CYS A 59 0.65 3.33 29.63
C CYS A 59 1.18 2.87 31.00
N ASN A 60 0.67 3.47 32.08
CA ASN A 60 0.75 2.87 33.40
C ASN A 60 -0.17 1.63 33.50
N GLU A 61 -0.21 0.97 34.67
CA GLU A 61 -0.98 -0.26 34.86
C GLU A 61 -2.49 -0.08 34.63
N GLU A 62 -3.07 1.01 35.15
CA GLU A 62 -4.50 1.30 35.02
C GLU A 62 -4.87 1.71 33.58
N GLU A 63 -4.06 2.56 32.97
CA GLU A 63 -4.18 2.92 31.54
C GLU A 63 -4.10 1.68 30.65
N SER A 64 -3.17 0.77 30.93
CA SER A 64 -2.99 -0.46 30.17
C SER A 64 -4.24 -1.33 30.20
N LYS A 65 -4.93 -1.43 31.34
CA LYS A 65 -6.21 -2.18 31.46
C LYS A 65 -7.27 -1.59 30.52
N VAL A 66 -7.42 -0.26 30.51
CA VAL A 66 -8.40 0.44 29.65
C VAL A 66 -8.05 0.26 28.16
N VAL A 67 -6.78 0.39 27.79
CA VAL A 67 -6.34 0.24 26.40
C VAL A 67 -6.51 -1.20 25.90
N ARG A 68 -6.16 -2.21 26.71
CA ARG A 68 -6.39 -3.62 26.34
C ARG A 68 -7.88 -3.91 26.14
N ASP A 69 -8.74 -3.39 27.00
CA ASP A 69 -10.19 -3.51 26.84
C ASP A 69 -10.71 -2.86 25.56
N PHE A 70 -10.19 -1.67 25.23
CA PHE A 70 -10.51 -0.99 23.97
C PHE A 70 -10.08 -1.82 22.76
N LEU A 71 -8.83 -2.30 22.73
CA LEU A 71 -8.30 -3.13 21.64
C LEU A 71 -9.09 -4.43 21.47
N LYS A 72 -9.45 -5.09 22.57
CA LYS A 72 -10.26 -6.31 22.54
C LYS A 72 -11.68 -6.05 22.01
N LYS A 73 -12.32 -4.95 22.41
CA LYS A 73 -13.69 -4.62 21.98
C LYS A 73 -13.75 -4.24 20.51
N MET A 74 -12.90 -3.29 20.10
CA MET A 74 -12.91 -2.68 18.77
C MET A 74 -12.24 -3.53 17.71
N TYR A 75 -11.11 -4.15 18.04
CA TYR A 75 -10.24 -4.81 17.07
C TYR A 75 -10.12 -6.31 17.27
N LYS A 76 -10.70 -6.85 18.36
CA LYS A 76 -10.53 -8.25 18.79
C LYS A 76 -9.06 -8.61 19.05
N VAL A 77 -8.29 -7.63 19.54
CA VAL A 77 -6.87 -7.79 19.84
C VAL A 77 -6.64 -7.89 21.34
N ASP A 78 -6.02 -8.99 21.78
CA ASP A 78 -5.58 -9.22 23.16
C ASP A 78 -4.18 -9.86 23.26
N SER A 79 -3.52 -10.06 22.13
CA SER A 79 -2.28 -10.81 21.97
C SER A 79 -1.58 -10.38 20.67
N LYS A 80 -0.30 -10.73 20.51
CA LYS A 80 0.44 -10.53 19.25
C LYS A 80 -0.22 -11.25 18.08
N GLU A 81 -0.69 -12.48 18.32
CA GLU A 81 -1.32 -13.32 17.29
C GLU A 81 -2.63 -12.71 16.81
N SER A 82 -3.47 -12.24 17.74
CA SER A 82 -4.71 -11.55 17.39
C SER A 82 -4.47 -10.19 16.73
N LEU A 83 -3.37 -9.48 17.07
CA LEU A 83 -2.94 -8.27 16.38
C LEU A 83 -2.57 -8.54 14.90
N ILE A 84 -1.84 -9.62 14.63
CA ILE A 84 -1.49 -10.04 13.26
C ILE A 84 -2.76 -10.46 12.50
N LEU A 85 -3.67 -11.17 13.16
CA LEU A 85 -4.95 -11.58 12.55
C LEU A 85 -5.83 -10.37 12.23
N CYS A 86 -5.90 -9.38 13.12
CA CYS A 86 -6.68 -8.17 12.94
C CYS A 86 -6.35 -7.47 11.62
N GLN A 87 -5.06 -7.38 11.28
CA GLN A 87 -4.60 -6.83 10.00
C GLN A 87 -5.23 -7.53 8.80
N LYS A 88 -5.23 -8.86 8.82
CA LYS A 88 -5.74 -9.70 7.73
C LYS A 88 -7.25 -9.61 7.56
N VAL A 89 -7.98 -9.07 8.54
CA VAL A 89 -9.44 -9.00 8.53
C VAL A 89 -9.95 -7.58 8.28
N GLN A 90 -9.36 -6.57 8.92
CA GLN A 90 -9.90 -5.20 8.90
C GLN A 90 -9.26 -4.28 7.86
N PHE A 91 -7.96 -4.40 7.58
CA PHE A 91 -7.21 -3.46 6.74
C PHE A 91 -6.81 -4.14 5.43
N ARG A 92 -7.83 -4.40 4.60
CA ARG A 92 -7.73 -5.10 3.32
C ARG A 92 -8.13 -4.26 2.11
N ASN A 93 -8.39 -2.97 2.28
CA ASN A 93 -8.85 -2.11 1.20
C ASN A 93 -7.88 -2.13 0.02
N SER A 94 -6.58 -2.15 0.33
CA SER A 94 -5.52 -2.26 -0.68
C SER A 94 -5.53 -3.60 -1.42
N VAL A 95 -5.81 -4.71 -0.74
CA VAL A 95 -5.94 -6.04 -1.36
C VAL A 95 -7.14 -6.10 -2.30
N GLU A 96 -8.25 -5.47 -1.90
CA GLU A 96 -9.43 -5.35 -2.77
C GLU A 96 -9.13 -4.50 -4.00
N TYR A 97 -8.42 -3.38 -3.80
CA TYR A 97 -7.96 -2.52 -4.89
C TYR A 97 -7.01 -3.24 -5.87
N GLU A 98 -6.04 -4.00 -5.36
CA GLU A 98 -5.14 -4.84 -6.17
C GLU A 98 -5.95 -5.74 -7.11
N GLN A 99 -7.01 -6.39 -6.62
CA GLN A 99 -7.88 -7.20 -7.45
C GLN A 99 -8.61 -6.37 -8.50
N TYR A 100 -9.18 -5.21 -8.13
CA TYR A 100 -9.90 -4.35 -9.06
C TYR A 100 -9.03 -3.84 -10.21
N MET A 101 -7.76 -3.53 -9.94
CA MET A 101 -6.81 -3.12 -10.97
C MET A 101 -6.68 -4.15 -12.08
N THR A 102 -6.63 -5.44 -11.73
CA THR A 102 -6.54 -6.53 -12.72
C THR A 102 -7.72 -6.50 -13.71
N PHE A 103 -8.92 -6.13 -13.24
CA PHE A 103 -10.11 -6.00 -14.08
C PHE A 103 -10.09 -4.70 -14.91
N TRP A 104 -9.70 -3.58 -14.33
CA TRP A 104 -9.61 -2.30 -15.08
C TRP A 104 -8.54 -2.35 -16.17
N LYS A 105 -7.46 -3.13 -15.96
CA LYS A 105 -6.39 -3.35 -16.94
C LYS A 105 -6.65 -4.51 -17.92
N GLY A 106 -7.78 -5.20 -17.82
CA GLY A 106 -8.14 -6.29 -18.73
C GLY A 106 -7.31 -7.57 -18.56
N ALA A 107 -6.70 -7.77 -17.39
CA ALA A 107 -5.92 -8.94 -17.01
C ALA A 107 -6.48 -9.57 -15.72
N PRO A 108 -7.78 -9.93 -15.67
CA PRO A 108 -8.47 -10.21 -14.41
C PRO A 108 -7.87 -11.40 -13.65
N LEU A 109 -7.69 -11.23 -12.34
CA LEU A 109 -7.19 -12.27 -11.42
C LEU A 109 -8.01 -13.57 -11.45
N PHE A 110 -9.31 -13.47 -11.74
CA PHE A 110 -10.22 -14.61 -11.81
C PHE A 110 -11.37 -14.34 -12.78
N ASP A 111 -12.04 -15.39 -13.24
CA ASP A 111 -13.29 -15.25 -14.01
C ASP A 111 -14.43 -14.80 -13.09
N ILE A 112 -14.93 -13.58 -13.30
CA ILE A 112 -16.04 -13.03 -12.51
C ILE A 112 -17.31 -13.89 -12.57
N ASN A 113 -17.49 -14.69 -13.61
CA ASN A 113 -18.63 -15.60 -13.75
C ASN A 113 -18.49 -16.86 -12.89
N SER A 114 -17.31 -17.13 -12.31
CA SER A 114 -17.12 -18.23 -11.36
C SER A 114 -17.65 -17.91 -9.96
N LEU A 115 -17.99 -16.64 -9.68
CA LEU A 115 -18.58 -16.23 -8.41
C LEU A 115 -20.07 -16.58 -8.35
N ASN A 116 -20.56 -16.88 -7.14
CA ASN A 116 -22.00 -16.96 -6.91
C ASN A 116 -22.68 -15.57 -7.10
N PRO A 117 -24.00 -15.49 -7.33
CA PRO A 117 -24.67 -14.22 -7.65
C PRO A 117 -24.46 -13.10 -6.63
N MET A 118 -24.42 -13.45 -5.34
CA MET A 118 -24.20 -12.48 -4.26
C MET A 118 -22.77 -11.94 -4.28
N GLY A 119 -21.78 -12.84 -4.44
CA GLY A 119 -20.37 -12.49 -4.53
C GLY A 119 -20.06 -11.62 -5.75
N ARG A 120 -20.63 -11.97 -6.91
CA ARG A 120 -20.50 -11.17 -8.13
C ARG A 120 -21.05 -9.76 -7.95
N ASN A 121 -22.30 -9.63 -7.48
CA ASN A 121 -22.92 -8.32 -7.26
C ASN A 121 -22.13 -7.47 -6.25
N GLY A 122 -21.63 -8.10 -5.17
CA GLY A 122 -20.77 -7.44 -4.20
C GLY A 122 -19.46 -6.94 -4.83
N PHE A 123 -18.78 -7.79 -5.60
CA PHE A 123 -17.53 -7.45 -6.28
C PHE A 123 -17.72 -6.32 -7.30
N GLU A 124 -18.71 -6.43 -8.19
CA GLU A 124 -19.00 -5.42 -9.22
C GLU A 124 -19.34 -4.07 -8.57
N LYS A 125 -20.15 -4.08 -7.51
CA LYS A 125 -20.50 -2.87 -6.75
C LYS A 125 -19.25 -2.22 -6.15
N MET A 126 -18.45 -2.98 -5.39
CA MET A 126 -17.28 -2.42 -4.71
C MET A 126 -16.20 -1.97 -5.69
N LYS A 127 -15.99 -2.72 -6.79
CA LYS A 127 -15.12 -2.31 -7.90
C LYS A 127 -15.58 -0.99 -8.51
N SER A 128 -16.86 -0.85 -8.86
CA SER A 128 -17.40 0.40 -9.41
C SER A 128 -17.30 1.57 -8.42
N MET A 129 -17.38 1.29 -7.11
CA MET A 129 -17.18 2.32 -6.09
C MET A 129 -15.72 2.81 -6.04
N ALA A 130 -14.73 1.92 -6.18
CA ALA A 130 -13.31 2.27 -6.16
C ALA A 130 -12.81 2.94 -7.45
N GLU A 131 -13.44 2.64 -8.60
CA GLU A 131 -13.02 3.08 -9.94
C GLU A 131 -12.76 4.58 -10.09
N PRO A 132 -13.52 5.51 -9.47
CA PRO A 132 -13.23 6.94 -9.61
C PRO A 132 -11.89 7.38 -9.01
N PHE A 133 -11.27 6.60 -8.11
CA PHE A 133 -9.95 6.91 -7.57
C PHE A 133 -8.81 6.38 -8.44
N TYR A 134 -9.09 5.45 -9.36
CA TYR A 134 -8.04 4.82 -10.17
C TYR A 134 -7.22 5.81 -11.02
N PRO A 135 -7.82 6.81 -11.69
CA PRO A 135 -7.05 7.78 -12.50
C PRO A 135 -6.02 8.62 -11.74
N ILE A 136 -6.15 8.75 -10.41
CA ILE A 136 -5.23 9.54 -9.57
C ILE A 136 -4.30 8.67 -8.72
N LEU A 137 -4.60 7.38 -8.58
CA LEU A 137 -3.81 6.46 -7.75
C LEU A 137 -2.96 5.49 -8.56
N GLU A 138 -3.48 4.95 -9.67
CA GLU A 138 -2.83 3.87 -10.42
C GLU A 138 -2.37 2.74 -9.47
N GLU A 139 -1.13 2.25 -9.55
CA GLU A 139 -0.59 1.20 -8.68
C GLU A 139 -0.45 1.60 -7.21
N LYS A 140 -0.53 2.90 -6.88
CA LYS A 140 -0.39 3.39 -5.50
C LYS A 140 -1.55 2.96 -4.60
N GLY A 141 -2.71 2.68 -5.18
CA GLY A 141 -3.88 2.09 -4.51
C GLY A 141 -4.23 2.69 -3.14
N PHE A 142 -4.76 1.86 -2.25
CA PHE A 142 -5.21 2.27 -0.91
C PHE A 142 -4.23 1.88 0.21
N TYR A 143 -2.95 1.59 -0.10
CA TYR A 143 -2.02 1.09 0.93
C TYR A 143 -1.81 2.08 2.07
N ALA A 144 -1.73 3.39 1.80
CA ALA A 144 -1.48 4.38 2.84
C ALA A 144 -2.56 4.39 3.93
N TRP A 145 -3.83 4.14 3.58
CA TRP A 145 -4.90 3.96 4.56
C TRP A 145 -4.64 2.75 5.45
N ASP A 146 -4.47 1.56 4.85
CA ASP A 146 -4.28 0.31 5.59
C ASP A 146 -3.00 0.35 6.46
N ILE A 147 -1.90 0.90 5.91
CA ILE A 147 -0.61 1.06 6.60
C ILE A 147 -0.77 2.00 7.81
N SER A 148 -1.35 3.19 7.59
CA SER A 148 -1.54 4.19 8.64
C SER A 148 -2.39 3.65 9.79
N GLU A 149 -3.52 3.02 9.48
CA GLU A 149 -4.42 2.45 10.48
C GLU A 149 -3.74 1.32 11.27
N TYR A 150 -3.09 0.39 10.56
CA TYR A 150 -2.52 -0.78 11.22
C TYR A 150 -1.28 -0.47 12.06
N ILE A 151 -0.37 0.38 11.57
CA ILE A 151 0.79 0.80 12.38
C ILE A 151 0.32 1.51 13.64
N ASN A 152 -0.71 2.34 13.58
CA ASN A 152 -1.24 3.01 14.78
C ASN A 152 -1.82 2.02 15.80
N ILE A 153 -2.53 0.97 15.35
CA ILE A 153 -3.01 -0.09 16.25
C ILE A 153 -1.83 -0.82 16.89
N CYS A 154 -0.74 -1.07 16.14
CA CYS A 154 0.48 -1.64 16.69
C CYS A 154 1.12 -0.72 17.74
N ARG A 155 1.10 0.61 17.53
CA ARG A 155 1.58 1.59 18.53
C ARG A 155 0.74 1.56 19.80
N ILE A 156 -0.59 1.46 19.69
CA ILE A 156 -1.51 1.36 20.82
C ILE A 156 -1.29 0.03 21.58
N ALA A 157 -1.09 -1.07 20.86
CA ALA A 157 -0.79 -2.37 21.43
C ALA A 157 0.56 -2.38 22.17
N ARG A 158 1.57 -1.69 21.62
CA ARG A 158 2.86 -1.48 22.29
C ARG A 158 2.69 -0.65 23.56
N ALA A 159 1.92 0.42 23.50
CA ALA A 159 1.73 1.34 24.62
C ALA A 159 1.20 0.65 25.88
N CYS A 160 0.31 -0.34 25.71
CA CYS A 160 -0.21 -1.15 26.81
C CYS A 160 0.55 -2.46 27.02
N GLY A 161 1.66 -2.72 26.32
CA GLY A 161 2.47 -3.92 26.48
C GLY A 161 1.79 -5.23 26.03
N ILE A 162 1.01 -5.21 24.95
CA ILE A 162 0.62 -6.43 24.22
C ILE A 162 1.78 -6.93 23.34
N VAL A 163 2.56 -6.00 22.79
CA VAL A 163 3.79 -6.29 22.05
C VAL A 163 4.92 -5.44 22.61
N ASP A 164 6.14 -5.95 22.56
CA ASP A 164 7.34 -5.20 22.93
C ASP A 164 7.88 -4.36 21.75
N ALA A 165 9.05 -3.74 21.97
CA ALA A 165 9.66 -2.90 20.97
C ALA A 165 10.12 -3.63 19.71
N LYS A 166 10.75 -4.79 19.90
CA LYS A 166 11.28 -5.63 18.83
C LYS A 166 10.13 -6.21 18.02
N GLU A 167 9.08 -6.66 18.70
CA GLU A 167 7.88 -7.20 18.07
C GLU A 167 7.13 -6.16 17.26
N PHE A 168 7.03 -4.92 17.76
CA PHE A 168 6.49 -3.80 17.00
C PHE A 168 7.28 -3.57 15.69
N ASP A 169 8.61 -3.54 15.77
CA ASP A 169 9.47 -3.35 14.60
C ASP A 169 9.31 -4.51 13.61
N GLU A 170 9.30 -5.77 14.08
CA GLU A 170 9.08 -6.96 13.24
C GLU A 170 7.72 -6.95 12.54
N ILE A 171 6.64 -6.60 13.25
CA ILE A 171 5.28 -6.58 12.69
C ILE A 171 5.12 -5.47 11.65
N THR A 172 5.69 -4.30 11.92
CA THR A 172 5.51 -3.11 11.07
C THR A 172 6.47 -3.07 9.89
N ASP A 173 7.59 -3.81 9.92
CA ASP A 173 8.66 -3.78 8.91
C ASP A 173 8.14 -3.87 7.47
N ARG A 174 7.32 -4.88 7.17
CA ARG A 174 6.79 -5.10 5.81
C ARG A 174 5.97 -3.92 5.30
N PHE A 175 5.28 -3.19 6.17
CA PHE A 175 4.43 -2.06 5.79
C PHE A 175 5.25 -0.82 5.49
N VAL A 176 6.34 -0.61 6.25
CA VAL A 176 7.31 0.44 5.98
C VAL A 176 7.94 0.24 4.61
N ARG A 177 8.39 -0.98 4.31
CA ARG A 177 8.94 -1.34 3.01
C ARG A 177 7.91 -1.23 1.89
N LYS A 178 6.67 -1.68 2.11
CA LYS A 178 5.60 -1.55 1.12
C LYS A 178 5.29 -0.07 0.83
N ALA A 179 5.29 0.81 1.83
CA ALA A 179 5.15 2.25 1.60
C ALA A 179 6.27 2.80 0.69
N GLN A 180 7.51 2.37 0.90
CA GLN A 180 8.67 2.78 0.09
C GLN A 180 8.60 2.31 -1.37
N VAL A 181 7.86 1.23 -1.67
CA VAL A 181 7.66 0.78 -3.06
C VAL A 181 6.71 1.70 -3.83
N PHE A 182 5.65 2.18 -3.19
CA PHE A 182 4.55 2.87 -3.88
C PHE A 182 4.55 4.39 -3.75
N TYR A 183 5.26 4.94 -2.76
CA TYR A 183 5.22 6.37 -2.47
C TYR A 183 6.62 6.93 -2.27
N HIS A 184 6.78 8.20 -2.65
CA HIS A 184 8.06 8.92 -2.58
C HIS A 184 7.94 10.30 -1.93
N SER A 185 6.75 10.61 -1.40
CA SER A 185 6.49 11.82 -0.60
C SER A 185 5.29 11.61 0.31
N PHE A 186 5.20 12.39 1.37
CA PHE A 186 4.00 12.43 2.21
C PHE A 186 2.79 12.93 1.42
N LYS A 187 2.97 13.73 0.36
CA LYS A 187 1.87 14.18 -0.50
C LYS A 187 1.23 13.02 -1.27
N GLU A 188 2.04 12.14 -1.86
CA GLU A 188 1.54 10.92 -2.51
C GLU A 188 0.88 9.97 -1.50
N TYR A 189 1.49 9.84 -0.31
CA TYR A 189 0.92 9.03 0.77
C TYR A 189 -0.43 9.59 1.26
N ALA A 190 -0.56 10.92 1.38
CA ALA A 190 -1.80 11.60 1.75
C ALA A 190 -2.92 11.38 0.73
N LEU A 191 -2.60 11.42 -0.56
CA LEU A 191 -3.53 11.14 -1.65
C LEU A 191 -4.12 9.72 -1.50
N SER A 192 -3.26 8.71 -1.38
CA SER A 192 -3.70 7.33 -1.15
C SER A 192 -4.48 7.16 0.15
N TYR A 193 -4.05 7.82 1.23
CA TYR A 193 -4.72 7.76 2.52
C TYR A 193 -6.15 8.28 2.44
N LEU A 194 -6.38 9.45 1.82
CA LEU A 194 -7.71 10.04 1.67
C LEU A 194 -8.62 9.18 0.79
N CYS A 195 -8.10 8.67 -0.33
CA CYS A 195 -8.88 7.78 -1.20
C CYS A 195 -9.28 6.49 -0.48
N GLY A 196 -8.32 5.86 0.23
CA GLY A 196 -8.59 4.65 1.02
C GLY A 196 -9.56 4.91 2.17
N ALA A 197 -9.48 6.06 2.84
CA ALA A 197 -10.41 6.48 3.89
C ALA A 197 -11.85 6.60 3.37
N MET A 198 -12.02 7.25 2.20
CA MET A 198 -13.35 7.43 1.62
C MET A 198 -13.93 6.13 1.06
N TYR A 199 -13.08 5.27 0.49
CA TYR A 199 -13.49 3.91 0.12
C TYR A 199 -13.92 3.11 1.35
N PHE A 200 -13.13 3.08 2.41
CA PHE A 200 -13.47 2.42 3.67
C PHE A 200 -14.82 2.89 4.21
N SER A 201 -14.99 4.21 4.37
CA SER A 201 -16.20 4.79 4.93
C SER A 201 -17.46 4.51 4.10
N SER A 202 -17.31 4.28 2.80
CA SER A 202 -18.45 4.00 1.92
C SER A 202 -19.11 2.63 2.17
N GLY A 203 -18.42 1.71 2.87
CA GLY A 203 -18.96 0.41 3.23
C GLY A 203 -20.03 0.46 4.34
N PHE A 204 -20.09 1.54 5.12
CA PHE A 204 -20.98 1.64 6.30
C PHE A 204 -21.55 3.05 6.55
N GLY A 205 -21.06 4.09 5.87
CA GLY A 205 -21.53 5.47 6.02
C GLY A 205 -22.74 5.80 5.15
N ASN A 206 -23.57 6.74 5.64
CA ASN A 206 -24.50 7.49 4.79
C ASN A 206 -23.82 8.77 4.27
N GLU A 207 -24.43 9.44 3.29
CA GLU A 207 -23.85 10.63 2.64
C GLU A 207 -23.44 11.71 3.66
N LYS A 208 -24.32 12.08 4.59
CA LYS A 208 -24.01 13.10 5.61
C LYS A 208 -22.83 12.70 6.50
N SER A 209 -22.76 11.44 6.93
CA SER A 209 -21.64 10.95 7.75
C SER A 209 -20.33 10.90 6.96
N MET A 210 -20.39 10.62 5.66
CA MET A 210 -19.21 10.62 4.80
C MET A 210 -18.68 12.03 4.55
N ASP A 211 -19.55 13.03 4.39
CA ASP A 211 -19.16 14.44 4.26
C ASP A 211 -18.39 14.91 5.51
N GLN A 212 -18.95 14.64 6.69
CA GLN A 212 -18.32 14.97 7.95
C GLN A 212 -16.97 14.25 8.12
N PHE A 213 -16.94 12.96 7.80
CA PHE A 213 -15.72 12.18 7.86
C PHE A 213 -14.65 12.73 6.90
N PHE A 214 -15.02 13.08 5.66
CA PHE A 214 -14.09 13.63 4.69
C PHE A 214 -13.50 14.97 5.13
N GLU A 215 -14.32 15.87 5.67
CA GLU A 215 -13.83 17.15 6.20
C GLU A 215 -12.84 16.95 7.36
N ILE A 216 -13.13 16.01 8.26
CA ILE A 216 -12.19 15.65 9.34
C ILE A 216 -10.86 15.14 8.75
N GLN A 217 -10.90 14.26 7.76
CA GLN A 217 -9.67 13.75 7.15
C GLN A 217 -8.85 14.86 6.47
N LYS A 218 -9.50 15.78 5.75
CA LYS A 218 -8.80 16.95 5.19
C LYS A 218 -8.16 17.81 6.27
N GLN A 219 -8.86 18.08 7.37
CA GLN A 219 -8.31 18.85 8.49
C GLN A 219 -7.10 18.16 9.12
N VAL A 220 -7.14 16.83 9.28
CA VAL A 220 -5.99 16.03 9.74
C VAL A 220 -4.81 16.20 8.78
N ILE A 221 -5.01 16.01 7.47
CA ILE A 221 -3.93 16.16 6.49
C ILE A 221 -3.36 17.58 6.48
N SER A 222 -4.22 18.61 6.49
CA SER A 222 -3.77 20.00 6.61
C SER A 222 -2.95 20.23 7.87
N PHE A 223 -3.38 19.72 9.02
CA PHE A 223 -2.64 19.84 10.28
C PHE A 223 -1.25 19.21 10.20
N LEU A 224 -1.11 18.05 9.56
CA LEU A 224 0.17 17.36 9.38
C LEU A 224 1.13 18.13 8.45
N PHE A 225 0.59 18.91 7.51
CA PHE A 225 1.34 19.75 6.57
C PHE A 225 1.43 21.24 6.96
N ASN A 226 0.91 21.65 8.12
CA ASN A 226 1.13 23.00 8.62
C ASN A 226 2.62 23.26 8.89
N GLU A 227 3.02 24.52 9.11
CA GLU A 227 4.43 24.92 9.32
C GLU A 227 5.17 24.10 10.39
N ASN A 228 4.45 23.71 11.45
CA ASN A 228 4.95 22.89 12.56
C ASN A 228 4.50 21.41 12.48
N GLY A 229 3.79 21.03 11.43
CA GLY A 229 3.30 19.69 11.20
C GLY A 229 4.44 18.69 10.98
N VAL A 230 4.22 17.44 11.38
CA VAL A 230 5.27 16.41 11.30
C VAL A 230 5.61 16.03 9.86
N TRP A 231 4.66 16.10 8.93
CA TRP A 231 4.93 15.85 7.50
C TRP A 231 5.54 17.06 6.78
N SER A 232 5.54 18.24 7.41
CA SER A 232 6.31 19.40 6.92
C SER A 232 7.74 19.40 7.43
N ARG A 233 7.94 19.01 8.69
CA ARG A 233 9.26 19.04 9.35
C ARG A 233 10.16 17.86 9.00
N TYR A 234 9.58 16.74 8.61
CA TYR A 234 10.33 15.55 8.20
C TYR A 234 10.16 15.28 6.71
N GLY A 235 11.22 14.82 6.07
CA GLY A 235 11.16 14.33 4.70
C GLY A 235 10.71 12.89 4.60
N TRP A 236 10.44 12.43 3.37
CA TRP A 236 10.26 11.02 3.09
C TRP A 236 11.57 10.26 3.33
N TYR A 237 11.54 9.22 4.16
CA TYR A 237 12.73 8.43 4.49
C TYR A 237 13.39 7.87 3.24
N VAL A 238 14.73 7.96 3.18
CA VAL A 238 15.56 7.39 2.12
C VAL A 238 16.50 6.38 2.77
N PRO A 239 16.35 5.08 2.53
CA PRO A 239 17.26 4.08 3.08
C PRO A 239 18.62 4.13 2.38
N ALA A 240 19.69 3.75 3.11
CA ALA A 240 21.04 3.70 2.54
C ALA A 240 21.18 2.67 1.40
N GLU A 241 20.44 1.56 1.52
CA GLU A 241 20.28 0.55 0.48
C GLU A 241 18.79 0.28 0.29
N ARG A 242 18.39 -0.13 -0.92
CA ARG A 242 16.98 -0.44 -1.21
C ARG A 242 16.45 -1.54 -0.28
N GLU A 243 15.33 -1.26 0.37
CA GLU A 243 14.63 -2.25 1.19
C GLU A 243 13.62 -3.03 0.33
N TRP A 244 13.84 -4.34 0.19
CA TRP A 244 12.98 -5.22 -0.61
C TRP A 244 11.84 -5.82 0.23
N VAL A 245 10.68 -6.02 -0.37
CA VAL A 245 9.50 -6.65 0.26
C VAL A 245 8.70 -7.50 -0.72
N ASP A 246 8.07 -8.57 -0.24
CA ASP A 246 7.11 -9.31 -1.04
C ASP A 246 5.81 -8.49 -1.19
N VAL A 247 5.65 -7.86 -2.35
CA VAL A 247 4.45 -7.09 -2.72
C VAL A 247 3.38 -7.97 -3.37
N TYR A 248 3.80 -9.05 -4.02
CA TYR A 248 2.95 -10.06 -4.65
C TYR A 248 2.98 -11.36 -3.83
N PRO A 249 1.85 -12.08 -3.69
CA PRO A 249 1.82 -13.36 -2.98
C PRO A 249 2.74 -14.44 -3.60
N GLY A 250 3.60 -15.03 -2.79
CA GLY A 250 4.63 -15.96 -3.27
C GLY A 250 5.81 -15.23 -3.88
N ASN A 251 6.80 -15.95 -4.41
CA ASN A 251 7.98 -15.33 -5.04
C ASN A 251 8.61 -16.23 -6.11
N PRO A 252 7.84 -16.70 -7.11
CA PRO A 252 8.38 -17.53 -8.17
C PRO A 252 9.43 -16.78 -8.99
N GLY A 253 10.31 -17.53 -9.64
CA GLY A 253 11.30 -17.03 -10.58
C GLY A 253 10.66 -16.48 -11.85
N CYS A 254 11.37 -15.58 -12.50
CA CYS A 254 11.08 -15.06 -13.83
C CYS A 254 12.40 -14.83 -14.58
N PHE A 255 12.33 -14.72 -15.90
CA PHE A 255 13.48 -14.27 -16.68
C PHE A 255 13.36 -12.79 -16.96
N VAL A 256 14.50 -12.11 -16.92
CA VAL A 256 14.60 -10.70 -17.25
C VAL A 256 15.91 -10.48 -18.00
N THR A 257 15.88 -9.70 -19.09
CA THR A 257 17.11 -9.35 -19.79
C THR A 257 17.95 -8.40 -18.96
N LEU A 258 19.28 -8.44 -19.13
CA LEU A 258 20.17 -7.48 -18.48
C LEU A 258 19.82 -6.04 -18.90
N LYS A 259 19.42 -5.83 -20.15
CA LYS A 259 18.98 -4.53 -20.67
C LYS A 259 17.73 -4.02 -19.95
N ALA A 260 16.75 -4.89 -19.72
CA ALA A 260 15.55 -4.52 -18.96
C ALA A 260 15.86 -4.18 -17.50
N LEU A 261 16.84 -4.84 -16.87
CA LEU A 261 17.26 -4.49 -15.50
C LEU A 261 17.96 -3.13 -15.42
N GLU A 262 18.74 -2.77 -16.44
CA GLU A 262 19.48 -1.50 -16.48
C GLU A 262 18.61 -0.32 -16.92
N MET A 263 17.74 -0.53 -17.90
CA MET A 263 17.01 0.55 -18.58
C MET A 263 15.50 0.56 -18.26
N GLY A 264 15.02 -0.45 -17.54
CA GLY A 264 13.62 -0.64 -17.18
C GLY A 264 12.87 -1.59 -18.11
N VAL A 265 11.82 -2.21 -17.58
CA VAL A 265 10.97 -3.15 -18.32
C VAL A 265 9.96 -2.39 -19.18
N LYS A 266 9.92 -2.68 -20.49
CA LYS A 266 8.93 -2.11 -21.43
C LYS A 266 8.26 -3.15 -22.33
N TYR A 267 8.66 -4.41 -22.23
CA TYR A 267 7.96 -5.52 -22.85
C TYR A 267 7.92 -6.69 -21.88
N MET A 268 6.78 -7.36 -21.79
CA MET A 268 6.64 -8.55 -20.98
C MET A 268 5.70 -9.54 -21.64
N TYR A 269 6.03 -10.83 -21.54
CA TYR A 269 5.13 -11.90 -21.94
C TYR A 269 5.19 -13.06 -20.95
N ARG A 270 4.15 -13.87 -20.97
CA ARG A 270 4.03 -15.06 -20.12
C ARG A 270 4.08 -16.33 -20.96
N ASP A 271 5.13 -17.12 -20.77
CA ASP A 271 5.31 -18.42 -21.39
C ASP A 271 4.91 -19.55 -20.43
N ASN A 272 4.96 -20.79 -20.91
CA ASN A 272 4.82 -21.97 -20.08
C ASN A 272 5.95 -21.99 -19.03
N PRO A 273 5.60 -22.08 -17.74
CA PRO A 273 6.60 -22.19 -16.69
C PRO A 273 7.36 -23.52 -16.81
N SER A 274 8.66 -23.48 -16.51
CA SER A 274 9.44 -24.71 -16.34
C SER A 274 8.88 -25.57 -15.19
N SER A 275 8.85 -26.89 -15.38
CA SER A 275 8.45 -27.85 -14.34
C SER A 275 9.51 -28.07 -13.27
N ASP A 276 10.77 -27.74 -13.54
CA ASP A 276 11.92 -28.17 -12.73
C ASP A 276 12.15 -27.25 -11.53
N HIS A 277 11.66 -26.01 -11.63
CA HIS A 277 11.84 -24.95 -10.64
C HIS A 277 10.54 -24.14 -10.51
N PRO A 278 10.33 -23.40 -9.41
CA PRO A 278 9.18 -22.50 -9.28
C PRO A 278 9.33 -21.32 -10.24
N ASP A 279 9.00 -21.51 -11.52
CA ASP A 279 8.95 -20.51 -12.59
C ASP A 279 7.53 -19.95 -12.71
N SER A 280 7.43 -18.62 -12.82
CA SER A 280 6.15 -17.92 -13.01
C SER A 280 5.64 -17.96 -14.45
N GLY A 281 6.53 -18.28 -15.39
CA GLY A 281 6.31 -18.12 -16.83
C GLY A 281 6.59 -16.70 -17.33
N TRP A 282 6.75 -15.71 -16.45
CA TRP A 282 7.00 -14.34 -16.88
C TRP A 282 8.41 -14.14 -17.42
N ARG A 283 8.48 -13.36 -18.50
CA ARG A 283 9.70 -12.96 -19.19
C ARG A 283 9.64 -11.43 -19.41
N PHE A 284 10.69 -10.73 -19.02
CA PHE A 284 10.73 -9.26 -19.00
C PHE A 284 11.88 -8.71 -19.85
N PHE A 285 11.58 -7.73 -20.68
CA PHE A 285 12.46 -7.16 -21.70
C PHE A 285 12.36 -5.64 -21.72
N TYR A 286 13.35 -5.00 -22.32
CA TYR A 286 13.27 -3.59 -22.69
C TYR A 286 12.45 -3.37 -23.98
N GLY A 287 12.25 -4.41 -24.79
CA GLY A 287 11.32 -4.43 -25.93
C GLY A 287 11.91 -4.09 -27.30
N ASP A 288 13.19 -3.68 -27.37
CA ASP A 288 13.90 -3.39 -28.63
C ASP A 288 15.15 -4.28 -28.82
N GLU A 289 15.31 -5.31 -27.99
CA GLU A 289 16.39 -6.28 -28.12
C GLU A 289 16.31 -7.00 -29.48
N SER A 290 17.47 -7.25 -30.12
CA SER A 290 17.51 -8.11 -31.30
C SER A 290 17.30 -9.58 -30.90
N ASP A 291 16.85 -10.40 -31.84
CA ASP A 291 16.70 -11.84 -31.62
C ASP A 291 18.01 -12.49 -31.16
N GLU A 292 19.16 -12.08 -31.70
CA GLU A 292 20.46 -12.60 -31.26
C GLU A 292 20.76 -12.25 -29.79
N TYR A 293 20.42 -11.03 -29.36
CA TYR A 293 20.62 -10.61 -27.98
C TYR A 293 19.66 -11.34 -27.02
N ALA A 294 18.37 -11.39 -27.37
CA ALA A 294 17.32 -11.98 -26.56
C ALA A 294 17.46 -13.49 -26.39
N ASN A 295 18.09 -14.17 -27.36
CA ASN A 295 18.32 -15.62 -27.32
C ASN A 295 19.66 -16.04 -26.71
N ASP A 296 20.57 -15.12 -26.36
CA ASP A 296 21.82 -15.46 -25.66
C ASP A 296 21.56 -15.58 -24.14
N PRO A 297 21.71 -16.78 -23.54
CA PRO A 297 21.56 -16.97 -22.10
C PRO A 297 22.42 -16.04 -21.24
N LYS A 298 23.55 -15.52 -21.75
CA LYS A 298 24.41 -14.57 -21.01
C LYS A 298 23.74 -13.23 -20.77
N ASN A 299 22.76 -12.87 -21.60
CA ASN A 299 21.99 -11.63 -21.50
C ASN A 299 20.71 -11.78 -20.68
N ILE A 300 20.45 -12.97 -20.12
CA ILE A 300 19.24 -13.29 -19.36
C ILE A 300 19.64 -13.58 -17.91
N LYS A 301 18.93 -12.95 -16.98
CA LYS A 301 19.05 -13.22 -15.55
C LYS A 301 17.79 -13.88 -15.03
N VAL A 302 17.96 -14.92 -14.21
CA VAL A 302 16.88 -15.42 -13.35
C VAL A 302 16.74 -14.47 -12.16
N SER A 303 15.56 -13.88 -12.03
CA SER A 303 15.19 -13.00 -10.93
C SER A 303 13.93 -13.53 -10.25
N THR A 304 13.55 -12.98 -9.11
CA THR A 304 12.24 -13.26 -8.50
C THR A 304 11.21 -12.25 -8.96
N LEU A 305 9.93 -12.65 -9.05
CA LEU A 305 8.85 -11.74 -9.40
C LEU A 305 8.78 -10.52 -8.48
N ASN A 306 8.92 -10.70 -7.16
CA ASN A 306 8.90 -9.57 -6.24
C ASN A 306 10.05 -8.60 -6.50
N SER A 307 11.23 -9.07 -6.91
CA SER A 307 12.33 -8.18 -7.28
C SER A 307 11.95 -7.28 -8.45
N ILE A 308 11.28 -7.82 -9.47
CA ILE A 308 10.79 -7.01 -10.60
C ILE A 308 9.68 -6.06 -10.13
N CYS A 309 8.74 -6.51 -9.30
CA CYS A 309 7.64 -5.67 -8.82
C CYS A 309 8.09 -4.52 -7.91
N ASN A 310 9.17 -4.69 -7.14
CA ASN A 310 9.76 -3.61 -6.35
C ASN A 310 10.42 -2.54 -7.24
N LEU A 311 10.86 -2.90 -8.45
CA LEU A 311 11.44 -1.98 -9.43
C LEU A 311 10.36 -1.34 -10.33
N HIS A 312 9.35 -2.13 -10.68
CA HIS A 312 8.27 -1.79 -11.60
C HIS A 312 6.90 -2.20 -11.02
N PRO A 313 6.38 -1.46 -10.02
CA PRO A 313 5.12 -1.80 -9.36
C PRO A 313 3.90 -1.74 -10.31
N ASN A 314 3.99 -1.01 -11.41
CA ASN A 314 2.96 -0.94 -12.45
C ASN A 314 2.70 -2.26 -13.18
N ILE A 315 3.57 -3.28 -13.03
CA ILE A 315 3.38 -4.63 -13.57
C ILE A 315 2.40 -5.48 -12.73
N LEU A 316 2.20 -5.14 -11.45
CA LEU A 316 1.42 -5.95 -10.51
C LEU A 316 0.02 -6.33 -11.02
N ALA A 317 -0.65 -5.42 -11.74
CA ALA A 317 -1.99 -5.63 -12.27
C ALA A 317 -2.07 -6.71 -13.37
N TYR A 318 -0.94 -7.15 -13.91
CA TYR A 318 -0.87 -8.04 -15.07
C TYR A 318 -0.36 -9.44 -14.75
N LEU A 319 0.20 -9.66 -13.55
CA LEU A 319 0.90 -10.91 -13.21
C LEU A 319 0.05 -12.18 -13.29
N GLU A 320 -1.26 -12.01 -13.26
CA GLU A 320 -2.26 -13.08 -13.30
C GLU A 320 -2.83 -13.31 -14.71
N ALA A 321 -2.38 -12.52 -15.69
CA ALA A 321 -2.72 -12.73 -17.09
C ALA A 321 -2.34 -14.16 -17.53
N PRO A 322 -3.17 -14.82 -18.37
CA PRO A 322 -2.94 -16.22 -18.74
C PRO A 322 -1.63 -16.41 -19.50
N ILE A 323 -1.12 -17.63 -19.50
CA ILE A 323 -0.01 -18.05 -20.38
C ILE A 323 -0.36 -17.69 -21.83
N GLY A 324 0.61 -17.18 -22.57
CA GLY A 324 0.46 -16.62 -23.91
C GLY A 324 0.11 -15.13 -23.94
N SER A 325 -0.06 -14.46 -22.80
CA SER A 325 -0.27 -13.02 -22.76
C SER A 325 1.03 -12.26 -23.00
N ALA A 326 0.95 -11.15 -23.76
CA ALA A 326 2.06 -10.23 -24.02
C ALA A 326 1.60 -8.78 -23.89
N TYR A 327 2.49 -7.92 -23.41
CA TYR A 327 2.23 -6.50 -23.17
C TYR A 327 3.44 -5.64 -23.51
N GLY A 328 3.23 -4.57 -24.25
CA GLY A 328 4.21 -3.53 -24.54
C GLY A 328 3.89 -2.21 -23.83
N TRP A 329 4.92 -1.52 -23.33
CA TRP A 329 4.80 -0.21 -22.68
C TRP A 329 4.88 0.92 -23.70
N ASN A 330 3.84 1.74 -23.81
CA ASN A 330 3.78 2.85 -24.76
C ASN A 330 4.34 4.19 -24.22
N GLY A 331 4.93 4.18 -23.03
CA GLY A 331 5.35 5.41 -22.33
C GLY A 331 4.39 5.85 -21.23
N LYS A 332 3.15 5.36 -21.23
CA LYS A 332 2.10 5.73 -20.27
C LYS A 332 1.39 4.52 -19.66
N GLU A 333 1.14 3.48 -20.44
CA GLU A 333 0.47 2.27 -19.97
C GLU A 333 0.94 1.03 -20.73
N TRP A 334 0.68 -0.15 -20.14
CA TRP A 334 0.86 -1.43 -20.79
C TRP A 334 -0.30 -1.71 -21.73
N VAL A 335 0.01 -1.93 -23.01
CA VAL A 335 -0.92 -2.28 -24.07
C VAL A 335 -0.76 -3.75 -24.38
N LYS A 336 -1.86 -4.48 -24.42
CA LYS A 336 -1.87 -5.90 -24.80
C LYS A 336 -1.55 -6.03 -26.29
N GLU A 337 -0.67 -6.96 -26.63
CA GLU A 337 -0.30 -7.28 -28.03
C GLU A 337 -1.20 -8.34 -28.67
#